data_AF-A0A9W4CXY1-F1
#
_entry.id   AF-A0A9W4CXY1-F1
#
_cell.length_a   1.000
_cell.length_b   1.000
_cell.length_c   1.000
_cell.angle_alpha   90.00
_cell.angle_beta   90.00
_cell.angle_gamma   90.00
#
_symmetry.space_group_name_H-M   'P 1'
#
loop_
_entity.id
_entity.type
_entity.pdbx_description
1 polymer ?
#
loop_
_entity_poly.entity_id
_entity_poly.type
_entity_poly.pdbx_seq_one_letter_code
_entity_poly.pdbx_strand_id
1 'polypeptide(L)'
;MPSPVMRSIYLILMTFFFSSTHSKMPENSTRVRLKVKDQLTFKCQRMIYDWPKVIAAKKHACELLKKNKKTIGFVRYPRSYTTEENERKKAAKKKYGHYFVYPILPSGKIYHRWSLKFWRSSENNLIVIDIRCIFYGVILRKVVNKDRNCQGYRCKKYIVYRPCTKYKNFYRSKVTSSEA
;
A
#
# COMPACT_ATOMS: atom_id res chain seq x y z
N MET A 1 -64.78 -36.99 -15.70
CA MET A 1 -63.91 -37.56 -16.76
C MET A 1 -62.45 -37.44 -16.29
N PRO A 2 -61.85 -38.53 -15.76
CA PRO A 2 -60.42 -38.59 -15.46
C PRO A 2 -59.67 -39.32 -16.58
N SER A 3 -58.58 -38.73 -17.07
CA SER A 3 -57.61 -39.43 -17.92
C SER A 3 -56.36 -39.79 -17.09
N PRO A 4 -55.87 -41.05 -17.18
CA PRO A 4 -54.63 -41.46 -16.55
C PRO A 4 -53.51 -41.66 -17.59
N VAL A 5 -52.34 -41.99 -17.03
CA VAL A 5 -51.25 -42.80 -17.63
C VAL A 5 -50.00 -42.03 -18.10
N MET A 6 -49.00 -42.12 -17.21
CA MET A 6 -47.57 -42.42 -17.42
C MET A 6 -46.82 -41.81 -18.61
N ARG A 7 -45.64 -41.27 -18.29
CA ARG A 7 -44.32 -41.90 -18.56
C ARG A 7 -43.26 -40.86 -18.15
N SER A 8 -42.44 -41.16 -17.13
CA SER A 8 -41.16 -41.84 -17.30
C SER A 8 -40.26 -41.07 -18.26
N ILE A 9 -39.19 -40.46 -17.74
CA ILE A 9 -37.88 -40.29 -18.40
C ILE A 9 -36.89 -39.65 -17.38
N TYR A 10 -36.00 -40.50 -16.84
CA TYR A 10 -34.61 -40.23 -16.44
C TYR A 10 -34.34 -39.12 -15.39
N LEU A 11 -34.33 -39.40 -14.09
CA LEU A 11 -33.20 -39.99 -13.32
C LEU A 11 -31.93 -40.32 -14.13
N ILE A 12 -31.02 -39.34 -14.22
CA ILE A 12 -29.55 -39.50 -14.38
C ILE A 12 -28.95 -38.44 -13.43
N LEU A 13 -28.53 -38.74 -12.20
CA LEU A 13 -27.40 -39.60 -11.83
C LEU A 13 -26.10 -39.18 -12.55
N MET A 14 -25.64 -37.95 -12.25
CA MET A 14 -24.23 -37.58 -12.37
C MET A 14 -23.73 -37.11 -11.02
N THR A 15 -23.51 -38.11 -10.17
CA THR A 15 -22.53 -38.07 -9.09
C THR A 15 -21.17 -37.70 -9.68
N PHE A 16 -20.84 -36.42 -9.70
CA PHE A 16 -19.45 -36.00 -9.84
C PHE A 16 -18.71 -36.34 -8.56
N PHE A 17 -18.18 -37.56 -8.55
CA PHE A 17 -17.05 -37.96 -7.71
C PHE A 17 -15.85 -37.09 -8.10
N PHE A 18 -15.75 -35.88 -7.56
CA PHE A 18 -14.45 -35.29 -7.35
C PHE A 18 -13.89 -35.93 -6.08
N SER A 19 -13.21 -37.06 -6.29
CA SER A 19 -12.16 -37.52 -5.39
C SER A 19 -11.18 -36.37 -5.21
N SER A 20 -11.41 -35.59 -4.14
CA SER A 20 -10.45 -34.63 -3.64
C SER A 20 -9.29 -35.46 -3.12
N THR A 21 -8.34 -35.74 -4.01
CA THR A 21 -7.03 -36.19 -3.64
C THR A 21 -6.46 -35.09 -2.75
N HIS A 22 -6.51 -35.33 -1.44
CA HIS A 22 -5.71 -34.63 -0.46
C HIS A 22 -4.24 -34.90 -0.81
N SER A 23 -3.73 -34.15 -1.77
CA SER A 23 -2.31 -33.96 -1.99
C SER A 23 -1.81 -33.29 -0.72
N LYS A 24 -1.26 -34.10 0.18
CA LYS A 24 -0.39 -33.65 1.27
C LYS A 24 0.82 -33.03 0.59
N MET A 25 0.66 -31.75 0.24
CA MET A 25 1.75 -30.91 -0.22
C MET A 25 2.81 -30.97 0.88
N PRO A 26 4.03 -31.45 0.60
CA PRO A 26 5.07 -31.47 1.61
C PRO A 26 5.26 -30.03 2.05
N GLU A 27 4.98 -29.80 3.33
CA GLU A 27 5.26 -28.58 4.06
C GLU A 27 6.77 -28.43 4.08
N ASN A 28 7.30 -27.94 2.95
CA ASN A 28 8.68 -27.55 2.82
C ASN A 28 8.79 -26.26 3.61
N SER A 29 8.88 -26.42 4.94
CA SER A 29 9.28 -25.44 5.94
C SER A 29 10.72 -25.04 5.60
N THR A 30 10.85 -24.33 4.48
CA THR A 30 11.86 -23.33 4.29
C THR A 30 11.54 -22.28 5.33
N ARG A 31 12.06 -22.50 6.55
CA ARG A 31 12.54 -21.43 7.41
C ARG A 31 13.53 -20.66 6.53
N VAL A 32 12.98 -19.77 5.70
CA VAL A 32 13.73 -18.72 5.04
C VAL A 32 14.35 -17.99 6.21
N ARG A 33 15.64 -18.28 6.45
CA ARG A 33 16.52 -17.41 7.21
C ARG A 33 16.40 -16.06 6.53
N LEU A 34 15.47 -15.24 7.01
CA LEU A 34 15.41 -13.82 6.75
C LEU A 34 16.77 -13.32 7.21
N LYS A 35 17.74 -13.28 6.29
CA LYS A 35 18.96 -12.49 6.46
C LYS A 35 18.44 -11.17 7.00
N VAL A 36 18.81 -10.86 8.25
CA VAL A 36 18.37 -9.68 8.98
C VAL A 36 18.95 -8.47 8.25
N LYS A 37 18.41 -8.16 7.08
CA LYS A 37 18.57 -6.87 6.43
C LYS A 37 17.90 -5.93 7.41
N ASP A 38 18.71 -5.09 8.05
CA ASP A 38 18.33 -3.92 8.83
C ASP A 38 16.83 -3.65 8.71
N GLN A 39 16.04 -4.06 9.71
CA GLN A 39 14.61 -3.83 9.70
C GLN A 39 14.38 -2.32 9.81
N LEU A 40 14.30 -1.68 8.65
CA LEU A 40 14.05 -0.27 8.48
C LEU A 40 12.61 0.00 8.92
N THR A 41 12.46 0.83 9.94
CA THR A 41 11.16 1.29 10.41
C THR A 41 11.06 2.79 10.23
N PHE A 42 9.87 3.25 9.86
CA PHE A 42 9.59 4.67 9.66
C PHE A 42 8.48 5.10 10.61
N LYS A 43 8.74 6.13 11.43
CA LYS A 43 7.74 6.72 12.31
C LYS A 43 7.18 7.99 11.68
N CYS A 44 5.89 7.98 11.39
CA CYS A 44 5.15 9.16 10.94
C CYS A 44 4.11 9.49 12.01
N GLN A 45 4.34 10.55 12.80
CA GLN A 45 3.50 10.91 13.95
C GLN A 45 3.37 9.74 14.96
N ARG A 46 2.16 9.18 15.10
CA ARG A 46 1.83 8.04 15.98
C ARG A 46 1.90 6.68 15.26
N MET A 47 2.16 6.68 13.95
CA MET A 47 2.16 5.47 13.13
C MET A 47 3.58 4.99 12.88
N ILE A 48 3.77 3.67 12.96
CA ILE A 48 5.04 2.99 12.65
C ILE A 48 4.84 2.11 11.42
N TYR A 49 5.74 2.26 10.47
CA TYR A 49 5.74 1.56 9.19
C TYR A 49 7.00 0.71 9.07
N ASP A 50 6.81 -0.60 9.12
CA ASP A 50 7.87 -1.57 8.92
C ASP A 50 8.24 -1.70 7.45
N TRP A 51 9.48 -2.12 7.18
CA TRP A 51 9.96 -2.32 5.81
C TRP A 51 9.03 -3.18 4.93
N PRO A 52 8.44 -4.29 5.41
CA PRO A 52 7.49 -5.06 4.61
C PRO A 52 6.28 -4.25 4.13
N LYS A 53 5.73 -3.38 4.98
CA LYS A 53 4.59 -2.50 4.62
C LYS A 53 5.00 -1.50 3.55
N VAL A 54 6.21 -0.93 3.68
CA VAL A 54 6.78 0.00 2.70
C VAL A 54 7.02 -0.69 1.36
N ILE A 55 7.56 -1.91 1.37
CA ILE A 55 7.80 -2.70 0.16
C ILE A 55 6.50 -3.07 -0.54
N ALA A 56 5.44 -3.46 0.19
CA ALA A 56 4.14 -3.75 -0.40
C ALA A 56 3.57 -2.53 -1.14
N ALA A 57 3.59 -1.36 -0.49
CA ALA A 57 3.16 -0.11 -1.13
C ALA A 57 4.02 0.25 -2.35
N LYS A 58 5.35 0.09 -2.25
CA LYS A 58 6.31 0.33 -3.34
C LYS A 58 6.03 -0.55 -4.55
N LYS A 59 5.82 -1.86 -4.32
CA LYS A 59 5.57 -2.84 -5.37
C LYS A 59 4.33 -2.44 -6.18
N HIS A 60 3.22 -2.17 -5.49
CA HIS A 60 1.99 -1.80 -6.16
C HIS A 60 2.08 -0.44 -6.88
N ALA A 61 2.74 0.55 -6.26
CA ALA A 61 2.99 1.83 -6.91
C ALA A 61 3.81 1.68 -8.20
N CYS A 62 4.85 0.84 -8.18
CA CYS A 62 5.67 0.52 -9.34
C CYS A 62 4.88 -0.19 -10.43
N GLU A 63 4.01 -1.13 -10.09
CA GLU A 63 3.12 -1.80 -11.06
C GLU A 63 2.19 -0.81 -11.75
N LEU A 64 1.65 0.17 -11.02
CA LEU A 64 0.83 1.23 -11.59
C LEU A 64 1.64 2.13 -12.53
N LEU A 65 2.85 2.54 -12.13
CA LEU A 65 3.76 3.32 -12.99
C LEU A 65 4.10 2.58 -14.28
N LYS A 66 4.51 1.31 -14.20
CA LYS A 66 4.86 0.49 -15.37
C LYS A 66 3.68 0.31 -16.33
N LYS A 67 2.46 0.21 -15.80
CA LYS A 67 1.24 0.09 -16.60
C LYS A 67 0.72 1.45 -17.09
N ASN A 68 1.40 2.57 -16.78
CA ASN A 68 0.88 3.93 -16.99
C ASN A 68 -0.54 4.14 -16.41
N LYS A 69 -0.87 3.43 -15.33
CA LYS A 69 -2.18 3.47 -14.66
C LYS A 69 -2.10 4.28 -13.37
N LYS A 70 -3.26 4.73 -12.92
CA LYS A 70 -3.44 5.35 -11.60
C LYS A 70 -4.58 4.67 -10.86
N THR A 71 -4.61 4.80 -9.54
CA THR A 71 -5.71 4.37 -8.68
C THR A 71 -6.98 5.11 -9.03
N ILE A 72 -8.11 4.44 -8.89
CA ILE A 72 -9.43 4.98 -9.18
C ILE A 72 -9.88 5.92 -8.04
N GLY A 73 -10.46 7.06 -8.41
CA GLY A 73 -11.18 8.04 -7.58
C GLY A 73 -10.61 9.46 -7.58
N PHE A 74 -11.07 10.32 -6.66
CA PHE A 74 -10.78 11.77 -6.64
C PHE A 74 -9.27 12.14 -6.65
N VAL A 75 -8.51 11.74 -5.61
CA VAL A 75 -7.04 11.77 -5.61
C VAL A 75 -6.44 10.51 -6.24
N ARG A 76 -5.84 10.62 -7.42
CA ARG A 76 -5.27 9.48 -8.14
C ARG A 76 -3.77 9.33 -7.86
N TYR A 77 -3.33 8.12 -7.53
CA TYR A 77 -1.94 7.75 -7.28
C TYR A 77 -1.46 6.69 -8.28
N PRO A 78 -0.16 6.55 -8.58
CA PRO A 78 0.95 7.40 -8.15
C PRO A 78 0.79 8.83 -8.67
N ARG A 79 1.09 9.81 -7.82
CA ARG A 79 0.95 11.23 -8.15
C ARG A 79 2.34 11.83 -8.26
N SER A 80 2.58 12.68 -9.27
CA SER A 80 3.84 13.41 -9.35
C SER A 80 4.03 14.26 -8.11
N TYR A 81 5.24 14.18 -7.55
CA TYR A 81 5.66 14.88 -6.36
C TYR A 81 6.73 15.89 -6.76
N THR A 82 6.49 17.14 -6.38
CA THR A 82 7.55 18.15 -6.37
C THR A 82 7.70 18.72 -4.98
N THR A 83 8.96 18.80 -4.54
CA THR A 83 9.35 19.55 -3.35
C THR A 83 9.19 21.04 -3.64
N GLU A 84 8.92 21.87 -2.62
CA GLU A 84 8.85 23.34 -2.78
C GLU A 84 10.10 23.91 -3.44
N GLU A 85 11.28 23.35 -3.14
CA GLU A 85 12.53 23.72 -3.79
C GLU A 85 12.52 23.43 -5.32
N ASN A 86 11.91 22.31 -5.71
CA ASN A 86 11.72 21.96 -7.12
C ASN A 86 10.57 22.74 -7.77
N GLU A 87 9.59 23.24 -7.02
CA GLU A 87 8.56 24.13 -7.56
C GLU A 87 9.14 25.48 -7.94
N ARG A 88 10.06 26.03 -7.13
CA ARG A 88 10.82 27.25 -7.48
C ARG A 88 11.65 27.05 -8.76
N LYS A 89 12.25 25.86 -8.94
CA LYS A 89 13.03 25.50 -10.14
C LYS A 89 12.16 25.13 -11.35
N LYS A 90 10.95 24.57 -11.15
CA LYS A 90 9.99 24.19 -12.20
C LYS A 90 9.44 25.39 -12.98
N ALA A 91 9.30 26.55 -12.32
CA ALA A 91 8.91 27.79 -12.99
C ALA A 91 9.85 28.12 -14.17
N ALA A 92 11.12 27.68 -14.11
CA ALA A 92 12.10 27.88 -15.17
C ALA A 92 12.13 26.76 -16.24
N LYS A 93 11.73 25.52 -15.93
CA LYS A 93 11.80 24.38 -16.86
C LYS A 93 10.65 23.41 -16.59
N LYS A 94 9.68 23.28 -17.52
CA LYS A 94 8.51 22.37 -17.49
C LYS A 94 8.89 20.87 -17.48
N LYS A 95 9.76 20.42 -16.56
CA LYS A 95 10.06 18.99 -16.36
C LYS A 95 9.09 18.44 -15.32
N TYR A 96 8.38 17.37 -15.70
CA TYR A 96 7.62 16.56 -14.76
C TYR A 96 8.56 16.07 -13.66
N GLY A 97 8.11 16.15 -12.41
CA GLY A 97 8.94 15.73 -11.28
C GLY A 97 9.30 14.25 -11.43
N HIS A 98 10.58 13.92 -11.35
CA HIS A 98 11.09 12.53 -11.39
C HIS A 98 10.52 11.68 -10.25
N TYR A 99 9.94 12.31 -9.23
CA TYR A 99 9.42 11.65 -8.06
C TYR A 99 7.89 11.52 -8.10
N PHE A 100 7.41 10.40 -7.59
CA PHE A 100 6.02 10.06 -7.42
C PHE A 100 5.76 9.69 -5.97
N VAL A 101 4.57 10.04 -5.49
CA VAL A 101 4.07 9.64 -4.18
C VAL A 101 2.98 8.59 -4.30
N TYR A 102 2.92 7.71 -3.30
CA TYR A 102 1.89 6.68 -3.19
C TYR A 102 1.52 6.43 -1.71
N PRO A 103 0.23 6.25 -1.36
CA PRO A 103 -0.19 6.08 0.03
C PRO A 103 0.28 4.76 0.65
N ILE A 104 0.61 4.81 1.94
CA ILE A 104 0.92 3.63 2.76
C ILE A 104 -0.08 3.48 3.90
N LEU A 105 -0.76 2.33 3.93
CA LEU A 105 -1.74 2.02 4.96
C LEU A 105 -1.05 1.46 6.21
N PRO A 106 -1.51 1.81 7.42
CA PRO A 106 -0.96 1.25 8.66
C PRO A 106 -1.19 -0.25 8.80
N SER A 107 -2.26 -0.76 8.19
CA SER A 107 -2.55 -2.19 8.08
C SER A 107 -1.58 -2.95 7.17
N GLY A 108 -0.73 -2.26 6.40
CA GLY A 108 0.12 -2.87 5.37
C GLY A 108 -0.64 -3.33 4.12
N LYS A 109 -1.97 -3.19 4.09
CA LYS A 109 -2.79 -3.48 2.91
C LYS A 109 -2.50 -2.48 1.79
N ILE A 110 -2.75 -2.92 0.56
CA ILE A 110 -2.66 -2.05 -0.62
C ILE A 110 -3.80 -1.02 -0.57
N TYR A 111 -3.48 0.22 -0.96
CA TYR A 111 -4.48 1.27 -1.02
C TYR A 111 -5.44 1.04 -2.20
N HIS A 112 -6.69 0.71 -1.86
CA HIS A 112 -7.83 0.68 -2.77
C HIS A 112 -8.85 1.71 -2.28
N ARG A 113 -9.08 2.78 -3.05
CA ARG A 113 -9.89 3.92 -2.60
C ARG A 113 -11.36 3.59 -2.32
N TRP A 114 -11.91 2.51 -2.88
CA TRP A 114 -13.33 2.15 -2.70
C TRP A 114 -13.72 1.79 -1.25
N SER A 115 -12.77 1.74 -0.30
CA SER A 115 -13.09 1.58 1.12
C SER A 115 -13.55 2.91 1.75
N LEU A 116 -14.86 3.16 1.73
CA LEU A 116 -15.53 4.33 2.34
C LEU A 116 -15.15 4.58 3.81
N LYS A 117 -14.79 3.53 4.57
CA LYS A 117 -14.40 3.64 6.00
C LYS A 117 -13.01 4.23 6.24
N PHE A 118 -12.10 4.25 5.26
CA PHE A 118 -10.69 4.62 5.46
C PHE A 118 -10.31 6.01 4.92
N TRP A 119 -11.31 6.79 4.50
CA TRP A 119 -11.19 7.88 3.54
C TRP A 119 -10.36 9.13 3.97
N ARG A 120 -10.04 9.33 5.25
CA ARG A 120 -9.43 10.60 5.72
C ARG A 120 -8.06 10.50 6.39
N SER A 121 -7.69 9.36 6.96
CA SER A 121 -6.45 9.26 7.77
C SER A 121 -5.27 8.70 6.98
N SER A 122 -5.51 7.78 6.05
CA SER A 122 -4.44 7.04 5.38
C SER A 122 -3.83 7.73 4.15
N GLU A 123 -4.44 8.81 3.65
CA GLU A 123 -3.86 9.60 2.54
C GLU A 123 -2.76 10.58 3.01
N ASN A 124 -2.48 10.62 4.32
CA ASN A 124 -1.49 11.53 4.88
C ASN A 124 -0.08 10.93 4.83
N ASN A 125 0.07 9.62 5.03
CA ASN A 125 1.38 8.97 4.99
C ASN A 125 1.62 8.39 3.61
N LEU A 126 2.69 8.84 2.95
CA LEU A 126 3.00 8.53 1.57
C LEU A 126 4.44 8.02 1.46
N ILE A 127 4.68 7.05 0.58
CA ILE A 127 6.03 6.70 0.13
C ILE A 127 6.42 7.59 -1.06
N VAL A 128 7.71 7.85 -1.21
CA VAL A 128 8.30 8.56 -2.35
C VAL A 128 9.11 7.58 -3.19
N ILE A 129 8.81 7.51 -4.48
CA ILE A 129 9.50 6.66 -5.46
C ILE A 129 9.84 7.43 -6.73
N ASP A 130 10.89 7.02 -7.46
CA ASP A 130 11.20 7.51 -8.81
C ASP A 130 10.51 6.65 -9.90
N ILE A 131 10.52 7.10 -11.15
CA ILE A 131 10.04 6.35 -12.33
C ILE A 131 10.72 4.98 -12.48
N ARG A 132 11.97 4.86 -12.02
CA ARG A 132 12.73 3.60 -11.96
C ARG A 132 12.35 2.70 -10.77
N CYS A 133 11.27 3.05 -10.05
CA CYS A 133 10.82 2.36 -8.84
C CYS A 133 11.88 2.30 -7.72
N ILE A 134 12.77 3.29 -7.65
CA ILE A 134 13.71 3.47 -6.53
C ILE A 134 12.96 4.14 -5.38
N PHE A 135 13.14 3.65 -4.16
CA PHE A 135 12.48 4.20 -2.97
C PHE A 135 13.38 5.25 -2.30
N TYR A 136 12.81 6.41 -1.97
CA TYR A 136 13.54 7.54 -1.38
C TYR A 136 13.18 7.78 0.09
N GLY A 137 11.95 7.45 0.51
CA GLY A 137 11.54 7.66 1.89
C GLY A 137 10.03 7.62 2.09
N VAL A 138 9.62 7.84 3.34
CA VAL A 138 8.23 8.04 3.72
C VAL A 138 8.06 9.49 4.15
N ILE A 139 6.99 10.12 3.68
CA ILE A 139 6.63 11.51 3.98
C ILE A 139 5.21 11.58 4.52
N LEU A 140 4.99 12.55 5.39
CA LEU A 140 3.69 12.95 5.90
C LEU A 140 3.21 14.20 5.14
N ARG A 141 2.11 14.06 4.43
CA ARG A 141 1.33 15.14 3.83
C ARG A 141 0.46 15.80 4.91
N LYS A 142 0.70 17.09 5.16
CA LYS A 142 -0.10 17.91 6.06
C LYS A 142 -0.70 19.08 5.29
N VAL A 143 -2.00 19.28 5.39
CA VAL A 143 -2.66 20.49 4.89
C VAL A 143 -2.55 21.56 5.97
N VAL A 144 -1.97 22.71 5.63
CA VAL A 144 -1.76 23.85 6.54
C VAL A 144 -2.55 25.04 6.02
N ASN A 145 -3.19 25.78 6.92
CA ASN A 145 -3.86 27.03 6.57
C ASN A 145 -2.80 28.13 6.40
N LYS A 146 -2.87 28.87 5.28
CA LYS A 146 -1.97 29.99 4.99
C LYS A 146 -2.23 31.16 5.94
N ASP A 147 -3.51 31.40 6.23
CA ASP A 147 -3.95 32.57 6.98
C ASP A 147 -4.01 32.22 8.47
N ARG A 148 -3.22 32.92 9.30
CA ARG A 148 -3.29 32.81 10.76
C ARG A 148 -4.70 33.24 11.19
N ASN A 149 -5.38 32.42 11.99
CA ASN A 149 -6.75 32.65 12.52
C ASN A 149 -7.92 32.56 11.52
N CYS A 150 -7.70 32.05 10.30
CA CYS A 150 -8.83 31.79 9.42
C CYS A 150 -9.58 30.51 9.86
N GLN A 151 -10.77 30.69 10.42
CA GLN A 151 -11.74 29.64 10.68
C GLN A 151 -12.89 29.79 9.68
N GLY A 152 -12.92 28.96 8.63
CA GLY A 152 -14.00 29.00 7.63
C GLY A 152 -13.69 28.28 6.33
N TYR A 153 -14.69 28.22 5.45
CA TYR A 153 -14.62 27.52 4.16
C TYR A 153 -13.72 28.22 3.11
N ARG A 154 -13.40 29.51 3.30
CA ARG A 154 -12.63 30.33 2.34
C ARG A 154 -11.13 30.45 2.65
N CYS A 155 -10.63 29.76 3.66
CA CYS A 155 -9.21 29.85 4.02
C CYS A 155 -8.31 29.26 2.94
N LYS A 156 -7.26 29.99 2.56
CA LYS A 156 -6.27 29.47 1.63
C LYS A 156 -5.49 28.36 2.32
N LYS A 157 -5.43 27.19 1.70
CA LYS A 157 -4.75 25.99 2.22
C LYS A 157 -3.58 25.64 1.32
N TYR A 158 -2.45 25.27 1.92
CA TYR A 158 -1.30 24.73 1.22
C TYR A 158 -0.93 23.36 1.78
N ILE A 159 -0.21 22.57 0.99
CA ILE A 159 0.18 21.21 1.36
C ILE A 159 1.66 21.22 1.69
N VAL A 160 2.00 20.84 2.92
CA VAL A 160 3.38 20.64 3.36
C VAL A 160 3.68 19.15 3.43
N TYR A 161 4.85 18.75 2.96
CA TYR A 161 5.34 17.39 3.08
C TYR A 161 6.49 17.37 4.08
N ARG A 162 6.36 16.54 5.13
CA ARG A 162 7.39 16.37 6.17
C ARG A 162 8.00 14.98 6.06
N PRO A 163 9.33 14.82 6.07
CA PRO A 163 9.94 13.50 6.10
C PRO A 163 9.59 12.80 7.41
N CYS A 164 9.34 11.48 7.34
CA CYS A 164 9.17 10.65 8.53
C CYS A 164 10.53 10.23 9.08
N THR A 165 10.61 10.04 10.40
CA THR A 165 11.85 9.64 11.07
C THR A 165 12.17 8.19 10.75
N LYS A 166 13.38 7.93 10.25
CA LYS A 166 13.91 6.60 9.98
C LYS A 166 14.58 6.04 11.24
N TYR A 167 14.15 4.86 11.66
CA TYR A 167 14.73 4.10 12.75
C TYR A 167 15.41 2.86 12.18
N LYS A 168 16.58 2.52 12.71
CA LYS A 168 17.18 1.19 12.55
C LYS A 168 16.79 0.38 13.78
N ASN A 169 15.93 -0.61 13.62
CA ASN A 169 15.70 -1.57 14.70
C ASN A 169 16.91 -2.51 14.75
N PHE A 170 17.84 -2.25 15.68
CA PHE A 170 18.84 -3.22 16.10
C PHE A 170 18.12 -4.29 16.93
N TYR A 171 17.58 -5.31 16.27
CA TYR A 171 17.25 -6.54 17.00
C TYR A 171 18.58 -7.19 17.42
N ARG A 172 19.01 -6.92 18.66
CA ARG A 172 20.00 -7.75 19.34
C ARG A 172 19.29 -9.07 19.61
N SER A 173 19.41 -10.02 18.70
CA SER A 173 18.99 -11.39 18.95
C SER A 173 19.73 -11.86 20.19
N LYS A 174 19.05 -11.85 21.35
CA LYS A 174 19.45 -12.69 22.48
C LYS A 174 19.32 -14.11 21.96
N VAL A 175 20.44 -14.68 21.55
CA VAL A 175 20.59 -16.13 21.45
C VAL A 175 20.46 -16.61 22.88
N THR A 176 19.25 -17.01 23.29
CA THR A 176 19.09 -17.87 24.45
C THR A 176 19.73 -19.20 24.07
N SER A 177 20.99 -19.35 24.44
CA SER A 177 21.65 -20.63 24.59
C SER A 177 20.96 -21.35 25.76
N SER A 178 19.87 -22.05 25.45
CA SER A 178 19.28 -23.04 26.35
C SER A 178 19.64 -24.42 25.82
N GLU A 179 20.88 -24.80 26.06
CA GLU A 179 21.35 -26.19 26.16
C GLU A 179 22.25 -26.23 27.40
N ALA A 180 21.69 -26.73 28.49
CA ALA A 180 22.37 -27.38 29.60
C ALA A 180 21.33 -28.27 30.30
#